data_AF-A0A9E0HEL0-F1
#
_entry.id   AF-A0A9E0HEL0-F1
#
_cell.length_a   1.000
_cell.length_b   1.000
_cell.length_c   1.000
_cell.angle_alpha   90.00
_cell.angle_beta   90.00
_cell.angle_gamma   90.00
#
_symmetry.space_group_name_H-M   'P 1'
#
loop_
_entity.id
_entity.type
_entity.pdbx_description
1 polymer ?
#
loop_
_entity_poly.entity_id
_entity_poly.type
_entity_poly.pdbx_seq_one_letter_code
_entity_poly.pdbx_strand_id
1 'polypeptide(L)'
;MDINRAATAVEQFVTAYVDAHGRRAREVRVHPSGDDASHIKVWVDLGADVDDETCAAWAAACGAAAAATAGAFQLEVRAESL
;
A
#
# COMPACT_ATOMS: atom_id res chain seq x y z
N MET A 1 -12.65 -12.81 -8.24
CA MET A 1 -12.71 -11.64 -7.33
C MET A 1 -12.61 -10.42 -8.20
N ASP A 2 -13.48 -9.42 -8.01
CA ASP A 2 -13.43 -8.15 -8.76
C ASP A 2 -12.29 -7.27 -8.28
N ILE A 3 -11.69 -6.47 -9.16
CA ILE A 3 -10.54 -5.61 -8.82
C ILE A 3 -10.91 -4.55 -7.78
N ASN A 4 -12.14 -4.01 -7.79
CA ASN A 4 -12.56 -3.04 -6.79
C ASN A 4 -12.66 -3.70 -5.41
N ARG A 5 -13.16 -4.94 -5.35
CA ARG A 5 -13.17 -5.72 -4.11
C ARG A 5 -11.76 -6.00 -3.60
N ALA A 6 -10.81 -6.29 -4.50
CA ALA A 6 -9.40 -6.47 -4.13
C ALA A 6 -8.77 -5.16 -3.64
N ALA A 7 -9.02 -4.04 -4.32
CA ALA A 7 -8.57 -2.72 -3.91
C ALA A 7 -9.09 -2.34 -2.51
N THR A 8 -10.38 -2.57 -2.22
CA THR A 8 -10.93 -2.34 -0.87
C THR A 8 -10.29 -3.23 0.19
N ALA A 9 -10.05 -4.51 -0.12
CA ALA A 9 -9.40 -5.41 0.83
C ALA A 9 -7.95 -4.98 1.11
N VAL A 10 -7.23 -4.56 0.06
CA VAL A 10 -5.88 -4.00 0.17
C VAL A 10 -5.90 -2.71 0.99
N GLU A 11 -6.84 -1.79 0.74
CA GLU A 11 -6.99 -0.56 1.51
C GLU A 11 -7.20 -0.83 3.00
N GLN A 12 -8.09 -1.76 3.34
CA GLN A 12 -8.33 -2.17 4.72
C GLN A 12 -7.08 -2.75 5.38
N PHE A 13 -6.34 -3.58 4.63
CA PHE A 13 -5.08 -4.16 5.12
C PHE A 13 -4.03 -3.08 5.37
N VAL A 14 -3.77 -2.22 4.37
CA VAL A 14 -2.73 -1.19 4.43
C VAL A 14 -3.05 -0.15 5.52
N THR A 15 -4.33 0.21 5.69
CA THR A 15 -4.77 1.12 6.76
C THR A 15 -4.53 0.54 8.16
N ALA A 16 -4.66 -0.78 8.32
CA ALA A 16 -4.41 -1.47 9.58
C ALA A 16 -2.95 -1.89 9.78
N TYR A 17 -2.12 -1.78 8.74
CA TYR A 17 -0.73 -2.24 8.75
C TYR A 17 0.11 -1.40 9.72
N VAL A 18 0.91 -2.11 10.51
CA VAL A 18 1.89 -1.54 11.42
C VAL A 18 3.21 -2.21 11.12
N ASP A 19 4.26 -1.43 10.87
CA ASP A 19 5.58 -2.00 10.60
C ASP A 19 6.25 -2.49 11.91
N ALA A 20 7.44 -3.09 11.77
CA ALA A 20 8.21 -3.60 12.91
C ALA A 20 8.63 -2.52 13.93
N HIS A 21 8.56 -1.25 13.55
CA HIS A 21 8.90 -0.10 14.39
C HIS A 21 7.66 0.58 15.00
N GLY A 22 6.47 0.03 14.79
CA GLY A 22 5.22 0.58 15.31
C GLY A 22 4.64 1.72 14.46
N ARG A 23 5.17 1.97 13.26
CA ARG A 23 4.71 3.06 12.38
C ARG A 23 3.47 2.65 11.59
N ARG A 24 2.57 3.62 11.43
CA ARG A 24 1.33 3.51 10.67
C ARG A 24 1.29 4.58 9.59
N ALA A 25 0.61 4.25 8.49
CA ALA A 25 0.22 5.22 7.50
C ALA A 25 -0.62 6.33 8.13
N ARG A 26 -0.30 7.58 7.82
CA ARG A 26 -1.12 8.74 8.16
C ARG A 26 -2.26 8.91 7.18
N GLU A 27 -1.95 8.72 5.89
CA GLU A 27 -2.93 8.71 4.81
C GLU A 27 -2.67 7.48 3.92
N VAL A 28 -3.75 6.86 3.44
CA VAL A 28 -3.71 5.75 2.50
C VAL A 28 -4.66 6.06 1.36
N ARG A 29 -4.19 5.91 0.13
CA ARG A 29 -5.01 5.99 -1.08
C ARG A 29 -4.78 4.75 -1.93
N VAL A 30 -5.85 4.02 -2.21
CA VAL A 30 -5.79 2.83 -3.07
C VAL A 30 -6.65 3.05 -4.29
N HIS A 31 -6.04 2.86 -5.47
CA HIS A 31 -6.76 2.97 -6.72
C HIS A 31 -6.41 1.81 -7.65
N PRO A 32 -7.42 1.13 -8.25
CA PRO A 32 -7.17 0.30 -9.42
C PRO A 32 -6.62 1.19 -10.54
N SER A 33 -5.63 0.69 -11.27
CA SER A 33 -5.03 1.45 -12.36
C SER A 33 -6.02 1.61 -13.52
N GLY A 34 -6.27 2.85 -13.95
CA GLY A 34 -7.17 3.12 -15.09
C GLY A 34 -6.61 2.62 -16.42
N ASP A 35 -5.28 2.57 -16.55
CA ASP A 35 -4.58 2.13 -17.75
C ASP A 35 -4.32 0.61 -17.77
N ASP A 36 -4.41 -0.06 -16.62
CA ASP A 36 -4.11 -1.48 -16.49
C ASP A 36 -5.08 -2.16 -15.52
N ALA A 37 -5.98 -2.95 -16.08
CA ALA A 37 -7.05 -3.64 -15.35
C ALA A 37 -6.54 -4.75 -14.40
N SER A 38 -5.23 -5.01 -14.37
CA SER A 38 -4.60 -5.99 -13.49
C SER A 38 -3.76 -5.37 -12.37
N HIS A 39 -3.63 -4.04 -12.33
CA HIS A 39 -2.78 -3.31 -11.38
C HIS A 39 -3.61 -2.58 -10.30
N ILE A 40 -3.20 -2.73 -9.04
CA ILE A 40 -3.67 -1.94 -7.90
C ILE A 40 -2.50 -1.07 -7.43
N LYS A 41 -2.69 0.25 -7.43
CA LYS A 41 -1.70 1.21 -6.96
C LYS A 41 -2.10 1.73 -5.58
N VAL A 42 -1.15 1.71 -4.67
CA VAL A 42 -1.30 2.16 -3.28
C VAL A 42 -0.31 3.28 -3.04
N TRP A 43 -0.81 4.42 -2.58
CA TRP A 43 -0.01 5.53 -2.06
C TRP A 43 -0.23 5.66 -0.57
N VAL A 44 0.87 5.84 0.14
CA VAL A 44 0.88 5.99 1.59
C VAL A 44 1.71 7.20 1.96
N ASP A 45 1.15 8.04 2.84
CA ASP A 45 1.91 9.07 3.53
C ASP A 45 2.32 8.58 4.91
N LEU A 46 3.61 8.62 5.21
CA LEU A 46 4.16 8.30 6.54
C LEU A 46 4.44 9.55 7.39
N GLY A 47 4.31 10.74 6.80
CA GLY A 47 4.50 12.04 7.43
C GLY A 47 5.91 12.62 7.28
N ALA A 48 5.99 13.95 7.46
CA ALA A 48 7.14 14.82 7.19
C ALA A 48 8.48 14.55 7.94
N ASP A 49 8.62 13.48 8.71
CA ASP A 49 9.86 13.15 9.46
C ASP A 49 10.41 11.75 9.12
N VAL A 50 9.89 11.14 8.05
CA VAL A 50 10.31 9.82 7.58
C VAL A 50 11.22 9.99 6.37
N ASP A 51 12.42 9.42 6.41
CA ASP A 51 13.34 9.48 5.29
C ASP A 51 12.95 8.52 4.15
N ASP A 52 13.47 8.79 2.94
CA ASP A 52 13.17 8.01 1.74
C ASP A 52 13.52 6.51 1.87
N GLU A 53 14.58 6.16 2.62
CA GLU A 53 14.97 4.76 2.83
C GLU A 53 13.93 4.05 3.71
N THR A 54 13.47 4.72 4.77
CA THR A 54 12.39 4.23 5.62
C THR A 54 11.08 4.11 4.84
N CYS A 55 10.73 5.08 3.98
CA CYS A 55 9.58 5.01 3.10
C CYS A 55 9.67 3.78 2.16
N ALA A 56 10.80 3.60 1.48
CA ALA A 56 11.01 2.46 0.59
C ALA A 56 10.93 1.11 1.31
N ALA A 57 11.54 1.02 2.50
CA ALA A 57 11.50 -0.20 3.33
C ALA A 57 10.08 -0.53 3.79
N TRP A 58 9.33 0.49 4.23
CA TRP A 58 7.93 0.34 4.62
C TRP A 58 7.07 -0.12 3.45
N ALA A 59 7.21 0.51 2.28
CA ALA A 59 6.45 0.18 1.08
C ALA A 59 6.72 -1.27 0.63
N ALA A 60 7.98 -1.71 0.65
CA ALA A 60 8.36 -3.08 0.31
C ALA A 60 7.77 -4.10 1.30
N ALA A 61 7.88 -3.83 2.61
CA ALA A 61 7.37 -4.71 3.65
C ALA A 61 5.83 -4.81 3.62
N CYS A 62 5.14 -3.66 3.48
CA CYS A 62 3.70 -3.60 3.36
C CYS A 62 3.22 -4.29 2.08
N GLY A 63 3.88 -4.06 0.94
CA GLY A 63 3.55 -4.69 -0.34
C GLY A 63 3.67 -6.22 -0.29
N ALA A 64 4.75 -6.73 0.31
CA ALA A 64 4.93 -8.17 0.50
C ALA A 64 3.83 -8.77 1.40
N ALA A 65 3.44 -8.07 2.47
CA ALA A 65 2.41 -8.54 3.39
C ALA A 65 0.99 -8.47 2.78
N ALA A 66 0.73 -7.45 1.95
CA ALA A 66 -0.55 -7.25 1.27
C ALA A 66 -0.70 -8.04 -0.04
N ALA A 67 0.36 -8.66 -0.56
CA ALA A 67 0.35 -9.39 -1.82
C ALA A 67 -0.71 -10.49 -1.85
N ALA A 68 -0.87 -11.24 -0.76
CA ALA A 68 -1.91 -12.27 -0.65
C ALA A 68 -3.33 -11.68 -0.69
N THR A 69 -3.51 -10.46 -0.18
CA THR A 69 -4.79 -9.74 -0.20
C THR A 69 -5.15 -9.25 -1.60
N ALA A 70 -4.15 -8.84 -2.39
CA ALA A 70 -4.34 -8.47 -3.80
C ALA A 70 -4.68 -9.69 -4.69
N GLY A 71 -4.33 -10.91 -4.26
CA GLY A 71 -4.68 -12.13 -4.97
C GLY A 71 -3.96 -12.26 -6.31
N ALA A 72 -4.70 -12.27 -7.42
CA ALA A 72 -4.13 -12.37 -8.77
C ALA A 72 -3.74 -11.01 -9.38
N PHE A 73 -4.09 -9.90 -8.72
CA PHE A 73 -3.78 -8.56 -9.18
C PHE A 73 -2.37 -8.17 -8.76
N GLN A 74 -1.66 -7.46 -9.63
CA GLN A 74 -0.36 -6.88 -9.31
C GLN A 74 -0.56 -5.71 -8.35
N LEU A 75 0.24 -5.68 -7.30
CA LEU A 75 0.19 -4.65 -6.27
C LEU A 75 1.45 -3.80 -6.32
N GLU A 76 1.28 -2.48 -6.44
CA GLU A 76 2.36 -1.51 -6.33
C GLU A 76 2.09 -0.61 -5.13
N VAL A 77 2.96 -0.68 -4.11
CA VAL A 77 2.90 0.17 -2.93
C VAL A 77 4.00 1.21 -3.00
N ARG A 78 3.64 2.48 -2.81
CA ARG A 78 4.56 3.61 -2.69
C ARG A 78 4.29 4.32 -1.38
N ALA A 79 5.35 4.59 -0.63
CA ALA A 79 5.28 5.42 0.57
C ALA A 79 6.08 6.69 0.34
N GLU A 80 5.57 7.81 0.86
CA GLU A 80 6.16 9.14 0.76
C GLU A 80 6.09 9.83 2.13
N SER A 81 6.92 10.85 2.32
CA SER A 81 6.95 11.70 3.52
C SER A 81 6.43 13.10 3.16
N LEU A 82 5.13 13.32 3.33
CA LEU A 82 4.48 14.60 3.02
C LEU A 82 4.07 15.40 4.28
#